data_AF-A0A210PYF8-F1
#
_entry.id   AF-A0A210PYF8-F1
#
_cell.length_a   1.000
_cell.length_b   1.000
_cell.length_c   1.000
_cell.angle_alpha   90.00
_cell.angle_beta   90.00
_cell.angle_gamma   90.00
#
_symmetry.space_group_name_H-M   'P 1'
#
loop_
_entity.id
_entity.type
_entity.pdbx_description
1 polymer ?
#
loop_
_entity_poly.entity_id
_entity_poly.type
_entity_poly.pdbx_seq_one_letter_code
_entity_poly.pdbx_strand_id
1 'polypeptide(L)'
;MKHIFLIVSLFSGLPYEIHPEKVQLPSFQKLKLYYPGQKHFGGQFTHSDILHSVGVVHHIGFPHDTSAIRLSSVLNKLGPPHSLGRSPIKLSGRFGDSFVGRNGLQYIYHAIAFGPYLADKYGEPDLSVLHQVNAVNMKKKYWGKQGILQIITYSNTGGKPKGHIALWDCYHLHESNDWIEKNRLVTAAFWETPGALVTLCTLICKCIKDSIPIAVLQSDGTDTGSEEAKAIPEVKS
;
A
#
# COMPACT_ATOMS: atom_id res chain seq x y z
N MET A 1 -6.84 19.30 72.58
CA MET A 1 -6.99 19.83 71.20
C MET A 1 -6.40 18.82 70.24
N LYS A 2 -7.21 18.21 69.38
CA LYS A 2 -6.79 17.18 68.40
C LYS A 2 -6.43 17.87 67.09
N HIS A 3 -5.17 17.79 66.66
CA HIS A 3 -4.78 18.20 65.32
C HIS A 3 -5.03 17.05 64.34
N ILE A 4 -5.98 17.28 63.44
CA ILE A 4 -6.25 16.42 62.28
C ILE A 4 -5.25 16.82 61.19
N PHE A 5 -4.33 15.91 60.84
CA PHE A 5 -3.53 16.03 59.64
C PHE A 5 -4.39 15.62 58.43
N LEU A 6 -4.73 16.60 57.59
CA LEU A 6 -5.37 16.36 56.31
C LEU A 6 -4.27 16.11 55.27
N ILE A 7 -4.05 14.85 54.88
CA ILE A 7 -3.18 14.51 53.75
C ILE A 7 -4.00 14.72 52.47
N VAL A 8 -3.75 15.83 51.78
CA VAL A 8 -4.26 16.06 50.42
C VAL A 8 -3.36 15.28 49.46
N SER A 9 -3.82 14.13 48.99
CA SER A 9 -3.16 13.40 47.93
C SER A 9 -3.42 14.11 46.59
N LEU A 10 -2.45 14.89 46.14
CA LEU A 10 -2.38 15.42 44.79
C LEU A 10 -2.08 14.28 43.82
N PHE A 11 -3.11 13.53 43.41
CA PHE A 11 -3.00 12.72 42.19
C PHE A 11 -3.11 13.68 41.00
N SER A 12 -1.96 14.08 40.46
CA SER A 12 -1.85 14.64 39.12
C SER A 12 -2.31 13.57 38.12
N GLY A 13 -3.61 13.53 37.86
CA GLY A 13 -4.22 12.74 36.81
C GLY A 13 -3.75 13.26 35.46
N LEU A 14 -2.66 12.69 34.96
CA LEU A 14 -2.41 12.71 33.53
C LEU A 14 -3.62 12.03 32.87
N PRO A 15 -4.25 12.65 31.87
CA PRO A 15 -5.30 11.97 31.13
C PRO A 15 -4.66 10.74 30.50
N TYR A 16 -5.02 9.55 30.99
CA TYR A 16 -4.71 8.33 30.29
C TYR A 16 -5.49 8.43 28.98
N GLU A 17 -4.78 8.68 27.88
CA GLU A 17 -5.35 8.58 26.54
C GLU A 17 -5.86 7.14 26.43
N ILE A 18 -7.17 6.97 26.54
CA ILE A 18 -7.83 5.73 26.17
C ILE A 18 -7.67 5.66 24.65
N HIS A 19 -6.56 5.09 24.19
CA HIS A 19 -6.46 4.71 22.79
C HIS A 19 -7.57 3.71 22.56
N PRO A 20 -8.56 4.00 21.68
CA PRO A 20 -9.56 3.01 21.35
C PRO A 20 -8.84 1.73 20.91
N GLU A 21 -9.28 0.59 21.43
CA GLU A 21 -8.72 -0.71 21.08
C GLU A 21 -8.70 -0.81 19.55
N LYS A 22 -7.48 -0.90 18.99
CA LYS A 22 -7.28 -0.86 17.54
C LYS A 22 -8.05 -2.02 16.92
N VAL A 23 -8.80 -1.73 15.86
CA VAL A 23 -9.57 -2.75 15.16
C VAL A 23 -8.59 -3.73 14.53
N GLN A 24 -8.80 -5.04 14.73
CA GLN A 24 -7.97 -6.05 14.05
C GLN A 24 -8.23 -6.01 12.53
N LEU A 25 -7.18 -6.11 11.72
CA LEU A 25 -7.32 -6.18 10.26
C LEU A 25 -8.17 -7.42 9.85
N PRO A 26 -9.03 -7.34 8.82
CA PRO A 26 -9.74 -8.52 8.31
C PRO A 26 -8.77 -9.60 7.83
N SER A 27 -9.19 -10.88 7.87
CA SER A 27 -8.38 -11.95 7.27
C SER A 27 -8.22 -11.76 5.76
N PHE A 28 -7.12 -12.29 5.20
CA PHE A 28 -6.85 -12.14 3.77
C PHE A 28 -7.98 -12.69 2.88
N GLN A 29 -8.59 -13.81 3.27
CA GLN A 29 -9.68 -14.42 2.50
C GLN A 29 -10.89 -13.51 2.45
N LYS A 30 -11.20 -12.78 3.54
CA LYS A 30 -12.29 -11.80 3.57
C LYS A 30 -11.98 -10.60 2.68
N LEU A 31 -10.74 -10.09 2.71
CA LEU A 31 -10.32 -9.02 1.81
C LEU A 31 -10.43 -9.46 0.34
N LYS A 32 -9.90 -10.63 0.02
CA LYS A 32 -9.90 -11.22 -1.32
C LYS A 32 -11.32 -11.45 -1.85
N LEU A 33 -12.23 -11.97 -1.02
CA LEU A 33 -13.63 -12.25 -1.39
C LEU A 33 -14.34 -11.00 -1.96
N TYR A 34 -14.03 -9.82 -1.42
CA TYR A 34 -14.67 -8.58 -1.85
C TYR A 34 -13.82 -7.73 -2.79
N TYR A 35 -12.57 -8.15 -3.07
CA TYR A 35 -11.66 -7.40 -3.92
C TYR A 35 -12.15 -7.42 -5.37
N PRO A 36 -12.48 -6.26 -5.97
CA PRO A 36 -13.07 -6.23 -7.30
C PRO A 36 -12.07 -6.58 -8.41
N GLY A 37 -10.77 -6.39 -8.16
CA GLY A 37 -9.69 -6.72 -9.10
C GLY A 37 -9.70 -5.94 -10.42
N GLN A 38 -8.53 -5.69 -10.99
CA GLN A 38 -8.38 -5.05 -12.29
C GLN A 38 -8.57 -6.07 -13.42
N LYS A 39 -9.48 -5.80 -14.36
CA LYS A 39 -9.83 -6.72 -15.45
C LYS A 39 -8.62 -7.23 -16.25
N HIS A 40 -7.66 -6.37 -16.53
CA HIS A 40 -6.44 -6.76 -17.27
C HIS A 40 -5.50 -7.70 -16.49
N PHE A 41 -5.72 -7.85 -15.18
CA PHE A 41 -4.90 -8.66 -14.28
C PHE A 41 -5.73 -9.77 -13.60
N GLY A 42 -6.82 -10.22 -14.24
CA GLY A 42 -7.65 -11.32 -13.74
C GLY A 42 -8.84 -10.92 -12.87
N GLY A 43 -9.04 -9.61 -12.63
CA GLY A 43 -10.18 -9.12 -11.87
C GLY A 43 -11.45 -8.89 -12.68
N GLN A 44 -12.47 -8.31 -12.04
CA GLN A 44 -13.80 -8.17 -12.63
C GLN A 44 -14.01 -6.81 -13.32
N PHE A 45 -13.38 -5.74 -12.83
CA PHE A 45 -13.72 -4.37 -13.23
C PHE A 45 -12.60 -3.69 -14.02
N THR A 46 -12.95 -3.00 -15.12
CA THR A 46 -12.07 -1.97 -15.71
C THR A 46 -12.01 -0.73 -14.80
N HIS A 47 -11.22 0.29 -15.18
CA HIS A 47 -11.18 1.55 -14.44
C HIS A 47 -12.52 2.29 -14.50
N SER A 48 -13.20 2.31 -15.66
CA SER A 48 -14.49 2.98 -15.81
C SER A 48 -15.59 2.23 -15.06
N ASP A 49 -15.60 0.89 -15.14
CA ASP A 49 -16.63 0.08 -14.49
C ASP A 49 -16.64 0.29 -12.97
N ILE A 50 -15.45 0.30 -12.33
CA ILE A 50 -15.37 0.48 -10.88
C ILE A 50 -15.83 1.89 -10.47
N LEU A 51 -15.43 2.93 -11.21
CA LEU A 51 -15.88 4.31 -10.98
C LEU A 51 -17.40 4.45 -11.10
N HIS A 52 -17.99 3.89 -12.16
CA HIS A 52 -19.44 3.88 -12.35
C HIS A 52 -20.16 3.12 -11.23
N SER A 53 -19.61 1.96 -10.80
CA SER A 53 -20.22 1.13 -9.77
C SER A 53 -20.32 1.83 -8.41
N VAL A 54 -19.37 2.71 -8.10
CA VAL A 54 -19.36 3.49 -6.85
C VAL A 54 -20.07 4.84 -6.98
N GLY A 55 -20.59 5.17 -8.18
CA GLY A 55 -21.42 6.35 -8.41
C GLY A 55 -20.71 7.56 -9.02
N VAL A 56 -19.48 7.43 -9.51
CA VAL A 56 -18.79 8.51 -10.23
C VAL A 56 -19.33 8.55 -11.66
N VAL A 57 -20.02 9.63 -12.04
CA VAL A 57 -20.63 9.81 -13.38
C VAL A 57 -19.66 10.45 -14.38
N HIS A 58 -18.78 11.34 -13.91
CA HIS A 58 -17.76 11.99 -14.72
C HIS A 58 -16.38 11.64 -14.19
N HIS A 59 -15.53 11.08 -15.06
CA HIS A 59 -14.17 10.68 -14.70
C HIS A 59 -13.20 11.87 -14.57
N ILE A 60 -13.62 13.08 -14.98
CA ILE A 60 -12.79 14.28 -14.95
C ILE A 60 -12.40 14.58 -13.49
N GLY A 61 -11.09 14.68 -13.24
CA GLY A 61 -10.54 14.94 -11.91
C GLY A 61 -10.29 13.71 -11.05
N PHE A 62 -10.64 12.50 -11.52
CA PHE A 62 -10.30 11.25 -10.84
C PHE A 62 -9.00 10.65 -11.37
N PRO A 63 -8.14 10.10 -10.49
CA PRO A 63 -6.95 9.37 -10.92
C PRO A 63 -7.32 8.15 -11.79
N HIS A 64 -6.55 7.91 -12.85
CA HIS A 64 -6.67 6.68 -13.64
C HIS A 64 -6.35 5.42 -12.82
N ASP A 65 -5.47 5.55 -11.83
CA ASP A 65 -5.24 4.48 -10.88
C ASP A 65 -6.41 4.38 -9.91
N THR A 66 -7.18 3.29 -10.05
CA THR A 66 -8.36 3.01 -9.23
C THR A 66 -8.05 2.12 -8.02
N SER A 67 -6.76 1.84 -7.74
CA SER A 67 -6.30 1.00 -6.63
C SER A 67 -6.93 1.39 -5.28
N ALA A 68 -6.95 2.69 -4.96
CA ALA A 68 -7.57 3.24 -3.76
C ALA A 68 -9.09 2.97 -3.68
N ILE A 69 -9.81 3.18 -4.79
CA ILE A 69 -11.26 2.98 -4.85
C ILE A 69 -11.60 1.49 -4.68
N ARG A 70 -10.74 0.60 -5.17
CA ARG A 70 -10.90 -0.86 -5.04
C ARG A 70 -10.78 -1.30 -3.59
N LEU A 71 -9.76 -0.83 -2.88
CA LEU A 71 -9.65 -1.12 -1.44
C LEU A 71 -10.79 -0.46 -0.64
N SER A 72 -11.17 0.78 -0.97
CA SER A 72 -12.34 1.42 -0.35
C SER A 72 -13.61 0.59 -0.52
N SER A 73 -13.82 0.01 -1.72
CA SER A 73 -14.93 -0.88 -2.01
C SER A 73 -14.91 -2.14 -1.16
N VAL A 74 -13.73 -2.75 -0.97
CA VAL A 74 -13.56 -3.92 -0.09
C VAL A 74 -13.95 -3.60 1.34
N LEU A 75 -13.37 -2.53 1.90
CA LEU A 75 -13.63 -2.13 3.28
C LEU A 75 -15.09 -1.75 3.51
N ASN A 76 -15.74 -1.09 2.55
CA ASN A 76 -17.16 -0.78 2.63
C ASN A 76 -18.06 -2.01 2.52
N LYS A 77 -17.71 -2.99 1.66
CA LYS A 77 -18.44 -4.26 1.57
C LYS A 77 -18.31 -5.12 2.82
N LEU A 78 -17.17 -5.06 3.51
CA LEU A 78 -16.98 -5.72 4.80
C LEU A 78 -17.88 -5.15 5.90
N GLY A 79 -18.32 -3.89 5.78
CA GLY A 79 -19.16 -3.22 6.77
C GLY A 79 -18.40 -2.82 8.04
N PRO A 80 -19.09 -2.29 9.07
CA PRO A 80 -18.48 -2.01 10.37
C PRO A 80 -17.85 -3.27 10.98
N PRO A 81 -16.68 -3.17 11.65
CA PRO A 81 -15.93 -1.94 11.94
C PRO A 81 -15.04 -1.44 10.79
N HIS A 82 -14.94 -2.16 9.67
CA HIS A 82 -13.97 -1.92 8.61
C HIS A 82 -14.37 -0.84 7.59
N SER A 83 -15.67 -0.59 7.43
CA SER A 83 -16.22 0.44 6.54
C SER A 83 -15.59 1.81 6.77
N LEU A 84 -15.46 2.60 5.69
CA LEU A 84 -14.99 3.99 5.74
C LEU A 84 -16.06 4.93 6.34
N GLY A 85 -17.29 4.44 6.55
CA GLY A 85 -18.37 5.22 7.13
C GLY A 85 -18.87 6.32 6.19
N ARG A 86 -19.59 7.30 6.77
CA ARG A 86 -20.21 8.41 6.02
C ARG A 86 -19.47 9.74 6.18
N SER A 87 -18.65 9.86 7.22
CA SER A 87 -17.93 11.09 7.55
C SER A 87 -16.75 11.31 6.61
N PRO A 88 -16.60 12.51 5.98
CA PRO A 88 -15.51 12.79 5.07
C PRO A 88 -14.12 12.47 5.64
N ILE A 89 -13.26 11.84 4.84
CA ILE A 89 -11.89 11.53 5.21
C ILE A 89 -10.98 12.58 4.59
N LYS A 90 -10.28 13.33 5.44
CA LYS A 90 -9.34 14.39 5.06
C LYS A 90 -8.01 14.14 5.76
N LEU A 91 -7.05 13.60 5.01
CA LEU A 91 -5.72 13.23 5.51
C LEU A 91 -4.64 14.13 4.91
N SER A 92 -4.95 14.83 3.80
CA SER A 92 -4.12 15.86 3.19
C SER A 92 -4.66 17.26 3.51
N GLY A 93 -3.75 18.22 3.72
CA GLY A 93 -4.12 19.58 4.11
C GLY A 93 -4.74 20.46 3.01
N ARG A 94 -4.89 19.98 1.77
CA ARG A 94 -5.37 20.80 0.63
C ARG A 94 -6.51 20.21 -0.18
N PHE A 95 -6.93 18.96 0.02
CA PHE A 95 -8.00 18.34 -0.77
C PHE A 95 -8.83 17.35 0.07
N GLY A 96 -10.05 17.03 -0.39
CA GLY A 96 -10.75 15.86 0.11
C GLY A 96 -10.05 14.61 -0.40
N ASP A 97 -9.63 13.70 0.47
CA ASP A 97 -9.01 12.43 0.03
C ASP A 97 -10.06 11.36 -0.26
N SER A 98 -11.32 11.65 0.08
CA SER A 98 -12.47 10.81 -0.18
C SER A 98 -13.60 11.54 -0.88
N PHE A 99 -14.50 10.77 -1.48
CA PHE A 99 -15.79 11.23 -2.00
C PHE A 99 -16.92 10.31 -1.49
N VAL A 100 -18.15 10.82 -1.51
CA VAL A 100 -19.35 10.04 -1.16
C VAL A 100 -19.78 9.22 -2.37
N GLY A 101 -19.80 7.89 -2.23
CA GLY A 101 -20.32 7.00 -3.27
C GLY A 101 -21.85 6.93 -3.29
N ARG A 102 -22.41 6.23 -4.27
CA ARG A 102 -23.87 6.06 -4.45
C ARG A 102 -24.58 5.47 -3.22
N ASN A 103 -23.88 4.65 -2.43
CA ASN A 103 -24.40 4.04 -1.21
C ASN A 103 -24.32 4.95 0.03
N GLY A 104 -23.88 6.21 -0.13
CA GLY A 104 -23.69 7.16 0.96
C GLY A 104 -22.44 6.91 1.81
N LEU A 105 -21.59 5.95 1.46
CA LEU A 105 -20.32 5.69 2.13
C LEU A 105 -19.17 6.45 1.47
N GLN A 106 -18.12 6.71 2.24
CA GLN A 106 -16.90 7.35 1.74
C GLN A 106 -16.04 6.37 0.96
N TYR A 107 -15.36 6.88 -0.06
CA TYR A 107 -14.37 6.18 -0.86
C TYR A 107 -13.11 7.04 -0.94
N ILE A 108 -12.00 6.55 -0.39
CA ILE A 108 -10.69 7.16 -0.59
C ILE A 108 -10.27 6.90 -2.04
N TYR A 109 -9.89 7.97 -2.74
CA TYR A 109 -9.50 7.90 -4.16
C TYR A 109 -8.04 8.26 -4.42
N HIS A 110 -7.34 8.81 -3.41
CA HIS A 110 -5.89 8.98 -3.43
C HIS A 110 -5.22 7.86 -2.63
N ALA A 111 -4.46 6.98 -3.30
CA ALA A 111 -3.83 5.83 -2.64
C ALA A 111 -2.79 6.23 -1.56
N ILE A 112 -2.19 7.42 -1.65
CA ILE A 112 -1.28 7.94 -0.61
C ILE A 112 -2.01 8.13 0.72
N ALA A 113 -3.30 8.52 0.68
CA ALA A 113 -4.10 8.75 1.89
C ALA A 113 -4.40 7.46 2.67
N PHE A 114 -4.25 6.28 2.05
CA PHE A 114 -4.47 5.03 2.77
C PHE A 114 -3.43 4.75 3.85
N GLY A 115 -2.20 5.23 3.72
CA GLY A 115 -1.15 4.97 4.72
C GLY A 115 -1.57 5.48 6.11
N PRO A 116 -1.83 6.79 6.26
CA PRO A 116 -2.34 7.35 7.51
C PRO A 116 -3.68 6.74 7.93
N TYR A 117 -4.60 6.48 7.00
CA TYR A 117 -5.90 5.87 7.30
C TYR A 117 -5.76 4.47 7.92
N LEU A 118 -4.91 3.62 7.36
CA LEU A 118 -4.67 2.27 7.89
C LEU A 118 -3.91 2.33 9.22
N ALA A 119 -2.98 3.26 9.36
CA ALA A 119 -2.25 3.47 10.61
C ALA A 119 -3.17 3.85 11.78
N ASP A 120 -4.09 4.79 11.53
CA ASP A 120 -5.10 5.21 12.50
C ASP A 120 -6.07 4.05 12.85
N LYS A 121 -6.52 3.31 11.83
CA LYS A 121 -7.57 2.30 12.00
C LYS A 121 -7.09 0.95 12.54
N TYR A 122 -5.96 0.46 12.02
CA TYR A 122 -5.45 -0.90 12.24
C TYR A 122 -4.10 -0.90 12.98
N GLY A 123 -3.47 0.25 13.19
CA GLY A 123 -2.13 0.36 13.75
C GLY A 123 -1.05 0.48 12.69
N GLU A 124 0.19 0.68 13.13
CA GLU A 124 1.35 0.87 12.27
C GLU A 124 1.58 -0.34 11.35
N PRO A 125 2.18 -0.14 10.17
CA PRO A 125 2.51 -1.25 9.27
C PRO A 125 3.53 -2.21 9.90
N ASP A 126 3.30 -3.51 9.76
CA ASP A 126 4.20 -4.58 10.23
C ASP A 126 5.57 -4.55 9.54
N LEU A 127 5.61 -4.07 8.30
CA LEU A 127 6.83 -3.95 7.53
C LEU A 127 6.78 -2.69 6.67
N SER A 128 7.84 -1.88 6.76
CA SER A 128 8.05 -0.73 5.88
C SER A 128 9.41 -0.82 5.22
N VAL A 129 9.45 -0.53 3.92
CA VAL A 129 10.68 -0.52 3.13
C VAL A 129 10.79 0.83 2.44
N LEU A 130 11.80 1.59 2.84
CA LEU A 130 12.13 2.88 2.25
C LEU A 130 13.09 2.66 1.08
N HIS A 131 12.86 3.39 -0.01
CA HIS A 131 13.84 3.59 -1.09
C HIS A 131 14.51 2.33 -1.66
N GLN A 132 13.71 1.35 -2.11
CA GLN A 132 14.24 0.19 -2.81
C GLN A 132 14.30 0.43 -4.33
N VAL A 133 15.43 0.08 -4.93
CA VAL A 133 15.67 0.20 -6.38
C VAL A 133 15.57 -1.14 -7.12
N ASN A 134 15.77 -2.25 -6.40
CA ASN A 134 15.65 -3.59 -6.97
C ASN A 134 14.28 -4.20 -6.65
N ALA A 135 13.45 -4.34 -7.68
CA ALA A 135 12.08 -4.87 -7.57
C ALA A 135 12.02 -6.29 -6.98
N VAL A 136 12.96 -7.17 -7.35
CA VAL A 136 13.01 -8.54 -6.83
C VAL A 136 13.31 -8.55 -5.33
N ASN A 137 14.29 -7.78 -4.89
CA ASN A 137 14.64 -7.65 -3.47
C ASN A 137 13.52 -7.00 -2.67
N MET A 138 12.76 -6.10 -3.28
CA MET A 138 11.56 -5.54 -2.67
C MET A 138 10.51 -6.62 -2.40
N LYS A 139 10.11 -7.38 -3.44
CA LYS A 139 9.10 -8.44 -3.34
C LYS A 139 9.49 -9.54 -2.36
N LYS A 140 10.77 -9.91 -2.33
CA LYS A 140 11.33 -10.93 -1.41
C LYS A 140 10.99 -10.66 0.05
N LYS A 141 10.89 -9.40 0.47
CA LYS A 141 10.57 -9.03 1.86
C LYS A 141 9.14 -9.37 2.25
N TYR A 142 8.25 -9.50 1.29
CA TYR A 142 6.83 -9.81 1.50
C TYR A 142 6.50 -11.27 1.17
N TRP A 143 7.47 -12.07 0.72
CA TRP A 143 7.23 -13.46 0.37
C TRP A 143 6.72 -14.27 1.55
N GLY A 144 5.67 -15.07 1.31
CA GLY A 144 5.02 -15.90 2.31
C GLY A 144 4.04 -15.15 3.22
N LYS A 145 3.88 -13.83 3.05
CA LYS A 145 2.98 -12.98 3.84
C LYS A 145 1.70 -12.65 3.07
N GLN A 146 0.62 -12.37 3.78
CA GLN A 146 -0.64 -11.92 3.18
C GLN A 146 -1.09 -10.62 3.83
N GLY A 147 -1.52 -9.67 3.01
CA GLY A 147 -1.93 -8.39 3.58
C GLY A 147 -2.26 -7.31 2.58
N ILE A 148 -2.32 -6.08 3.10
CA ILE A 148 -2.49 -4.87 2.31
C ILE A 148 -1.12 -4.24 2.12
N LEU A 149 -0.73 -3.99 0.87
CA LEU A 149 0.52 -3.33 0.53
C LEU A 149 0.23 -1.97 -0.10
N GLN A 150 0.65 -0.90 0.59
CA GLN A 150 0.73 0.43 0.01
C GLN A 150 2.09 0.59 -0.66
N ILE A 151 2.10 1.11 -1.89
CA ILE A 151 3.31 1.30 -2.69
C ILE A 151 3.37 2.77 -3.11
N ILE A 152 4.50 3.44 -2.93
CA ILE A 152 4.77 4.78 -3.42
C ILE A 152 5.89 4.68 -4.44
N THR A 153 5.62 5.10 -5.66
CA THR A 153 6.55 5.07 -6.79
C THR A 153 6.99 6.47 -7.16
N TYR A 154 8.23 6.57 -7.63
CA TYR A 154 8.79 7.81 -8.17
C TYR A 154 9.15 7.57 -9.63
N SER A 155 8.44 8.24 -10.55
CA SER A 155 8.71 8.16 -11.99
C SER A 155 9.69 9.25 -12.44
N ASN A 156 10.53 8.94 -13.43
CA ASN A 156 11.46 9.90 -14.04
C ASN A 156 10.74 11.06 -14.75
N THR A 157 9.49 10.84 -15.19
CA THR A 157 8.65 11.85 -15.83
C THR A 157 7.68 12.44 -14.81
N GLY A 158 7.91 13.69 -14.41
CA GLY A 158 6.99 14.48 -13.58
C GLY A 158 7.29 14.56 -12.09
N GLY A 159 8.30 13.85 -11.57
CA GLY A 159 8.93 14.06 -10.24
C GLY A 159 8.05 13.90 -9.00
N LYS A 160 6.73 13.73 -9.14
CA LYS A 160 5.79 13.62 -8.02
C LYS A 160 5.59 12.15 -7.63
N PRO A 161 5.56 11.83 -6.32
CA PRO A 161 5.26 10.49 -5.85
C PRO A 161 3.85 10.07 -6.27
N LYS A 162 3.70 8.84 -6.76
CA LYS A 162 2.41 8.21 -7.05
C LYS A 162 2.18 7.09 -6.06
N GLY A 163 1.05 7.16 -5.35
CA GLY A 163 0.63 6.07 -4.47
C GLY A 163 -0.15 5.01 -5.25
N HIS A 164 -0.05 3.78 -4.78
CA HIS A 164 -0.83 2.62 -5.18
C HIS A 164 -1.15 1.80 -3.93
N ILE A 165 -2.25 1.05 -3.96
CA ILE A 165 -2.59 0.14 -2.87
C ILE A 165 -3.28 -1.11 -3.36
N ALA A 166 -2.83 -2.28 -2.91
CA ALA A 166 -3.40 -3.54 -3.33
C ALA A 166 -3.27 -4.61 -2.25
N LEU A 167 -3.91 -5.75 -2.51
CA LEU A 167 -3.73 -6.96 -1.71
C LEU A 167 -2.47 -7.69 -2.20
N TRP A 168 -1.67 -8.17 -1.26
CA TRP A 168 -0.50 -9.00 -1.52
C TRP A 168 -0.80 -10.45 -1.12
N ASP A 169 -0.74 -11.39 -2.07
CA ASP A 169 -1.11 -12.79 -1.88
C ASP A 169 0.11 -13.73 -1.84
N CYS A 170 1.04 -13.44 -0.94
CA CYS A 170 2.26 -14.22 -0.69
C CYS A 170 3.37 -14.09 -1.70
N TYR A 171 3.06 -13.82 -2.97
CA TYR A 171 4.09 -13.74 -4.00
C TYR A 171 3.92 -12.55 -4.94
N HIS A 172 2.69 -12.09 -5.17
CA HIS A 172 2.41 -11.02 -6.09
C HIS A 172 1.28 -10.12 -5.59
N LEU A 173 1.02 -9.05 -6.35
CA LEU A 173 -0.11 -8.19 -6.10
C LEU A 173 -1.36 -8.82 -6.71
N HIS A 174 -2.32 -9.17 -5.87
CA HIS A 174 -3.53 -9.87 -6.27
C HIS A 174 -4.38 -9.01 -7.21
N GLU A 175 -4.67 -9.54 -8.41
CA GLU A 175 -5.52 -8.95 -9.43
C GLU A 175 -5.27 -7.45 -9.69
N SER A 176 -4.00 -7.06 -9.77
CA SER A 176 -3.62 -5.67 -9.95
C SER A 176 -2.31 -5.51 -10.73
N ASN A 177 -2.06 -4.28 -11.18
CA ASN A 177 -0.83 -3.96 -11.90
C ASN A 177 0.40 -4.14 -10.99
N ASP A 178 1.49 -4.67 -11.55
CA ASP A 178 2.75 -4.72 -10.85
C ASP A 178 3.46 -3.35 -10.87
N TRP A 179 3.21 -2.54 -9.84
CA TRP A 179 3.88 -1.24 -9.69
C TRP A 179 5.32 -1.36 -9.17
N ILE A 180 5.72 -2.52 -8.63
CA ILE A 180 7.07 -2.71 -8.08
C ILE A 180 8.07 -2.93 -9.22
N GLU A 181 7.71 -3.71 -10.25
CA GLU A 181 8.60 -4.01 -11.38
C GLU A 181 8.80 -2.85 -12.36
N LYS A 182 7.83 -1.95 -12.45
CA LYS A 182 7.80 -0.89 -13.49
C LYS A 182 8.48 0.41 -13.06
N ASN A 183 9.00 0.49 -11.83
CA ASN A 183 9.49 1.74 -11.26
C ASN A 183 10.90 1.59 -10.69
N ARG A 184 11.72 2.63 -10.90
CA ARG A 184 13.13 2.66 -10.47
C ARG A 184 13.29 2.82 -8.96
N LEU A 185 12.36 3.51 -8.30
CA LEU A 185 12.41 3.75 -6.87
C LEU A 185 11.03 3.54 -6.27
N VAL A 186 10.99 2.68 -5.26
CA VAL A 186 9.75 2.26 -4.61
C VAL A 186 9.92 2.32 -3.10
N THR A 187 8.93 2.90 -2.44
CA THR A 187 8.71 2.76 -0.98
C THR A 187 7.43 1.98 -0.77
N ALA A 188 7.37 1.12 0.25
CA ALA A 188 6.11 0.45 0.59
C ALA A 188 5.94 0.27 2.09
N ALA A 189 4.67 0.20 2.49
CA ALA A 189 4.21 -0.10 3.83
C ALA A 189 3.20 -1.25 3.75
N PHE A 190 3.33 -2.21 4.65
CA PHE A 190 2.59 -3.46 4.62
C PHE A 190 1.88 -3.71 5.95
N TRP A 191 0.58 -4.02 5.86
CA TRP A 191 -0.25 -4.45 6.97
C TRP A 191 -0.61 -5.92 6.77
N GLU A 192 -0.03 -6.78 7.59
CA GLU A 192 -0.22 -8.22 7.57
C GLU A 192 -1.58 -8.58 8.14
N THR A 193 -2.32 -9.41 7.42
CA THR A 193 -3.65 -9.86 7.88
C THR A 193 -3.54 -11.03 8.85
N PRO A 194 -4.43 -11.13 9.85
CA PRO A 194 -4.45 -12.28 10.74
C PRO A 194 -4.91 -13.54 10.00
N GLY A 195 -4.32 -14.68 10.34
CA GLY A 195 -4.80 -15.99 9.92
C GLY A 195 -3.76 -16.89 9.26
N ALA A 196 -3.83 -18.18 9.60
CA ALA A 196 -2.91 -19.23 9.17
C ALA A 196 -3.20 -19.71 7.73
N LEU A 197 -2.72 -18.99 6.73
CA LEU A 197 -2.30 -19.60 5.46
C LEU A 197 -0.78 -19.48 5.24
N VAL A 198 -0.04 -19.29 6.33
CA VAL A 198 1.42 -19.36 6.32
C VAL A 198 1.88 -20.68 5.71
N THR A 199 1.18 -21.81 5.94
CA THR A 199 1.61 -23.12 5.43
C THR A 199 1.56 -23.21 3.90
N LEU A 200 0.43 -22.86 3.27
CA LEU A 200 0.30 -22.93 1.80
C LEU A 200 1.18 -21.87 1.10
N CYS A 201 1.27 -20.68 1.69
CA CYS A 201 2.11 -19.62 1.16
C CYS A 201 3.61 -19.90 1.30
N THR A 202 4.02 -20.52 2.40
CA THR A 202 5.40 -20.98 2.58
C THR A 202 5.72 -22.09 1.60
N LEU A 203 4.80 -23.03 1.36
CA LEU A 203 4.95 -24.10 0.36
C LEU A 203 5.11 -23.54 -1.06
N ILE A 204 4.24 -22.63 -1.50
CA ILE A 204 4.33 -21.99 -2.81
C ILE A 204 5.65 -21.21 -2.93
N CYS A 205 6.02 -20.43 -1.90
CA CYS A 205 7.27 -19.67 -1.92
C CYS A 205 8.52 -20.58 -1.91
N LYS A 206 8.46 -21.72 -1.22
CA LYS A 206 9.55 -22.71 -1.22
C LYS A 206 9.73 -23.31 -2.63
N CYS A 207 8.65 -23.77 -3.24
CA CYS A 207 8.68 -24.32 -4.60
C CYS A 207 9.21 -23.30 -5.63
N ILE A 208 8.81 -22.02 -5.52
CA ILE A 208 9.29 -20.97 -6.42
C ILE A 208 10.77 -20.64 -6.18
N LYS A 209 11.20 -20.51 -4.91
CA LYS A 209 12.62 -20.31 -4.59
C LYS A 209 13.50 -21.41 -5.17
N ASP A 210 13.03 -22.65 -5.12
CA ASP A 210 13.76 -23.82 -5.60
C ASP A 210 13.70 -23.95 -7.15
N SER A 211 12.75 -23.27 -7.81
CA SER A 211 12.55 -23.32 -9.27
C SER A 211 13.17 -22.15 -10.05
N ILE A 212 13.63 -21.09 -9.37
CA ILE A 212 14.37 -20.00 -10.03
C ILE A 212 15.86 -20.36 -9.97
N PRO A 213 16.49 -20.82 -11.07
CA PRO A 213 17.92 -21.05 -11.08
C PRO A 213 18.63 -19.72 -10.78
N ILE A 214 19.55 -19.76 -9.81
CA ILE A 214 20.41 -18.63 -9.39
C ILE A 214 21.23 -18.07 -10.58
N ALA A 215 21.28 -18.79 -11.71
CA ALA A 215 22.03 -18.46 -12.91
C ALA A 215 21.55 -17.23 -13.72
N VAL A 216 20.47 -16.54 -13.34
CA VAL A 216 20.02 -15.29 -14.02
C VAL A 216 20.36 -14.02 -13.21
N LEU A 217 21.08 -14.13 -12.09
CA LEU A 217 21.44 -12.98 -11.24
C LEU A 217 22.92 -12.58 -11.30
N GLN A 218 23.68 -13.11 -12.26
CA GLN A 218 25.04 -12.64 -12.57
C GLN A 218 25.11 -12.27 -14.05
N SER A 219 24.66 -11.06 -14.37
CA SER A 219 25.18 -10.32 -15.52
C SER A 219 25.66 -8.96 -15.03
N ASP A 220 26.96 -8.96 -14.70
CA ASP A 220 27.93 -7.91 -15.00
C ASP A 220 27.68 -6.52 -14.43
N GLY A 221 27.96 -6.40 -13.13
CA GLY A 221 28.72 -5.27 -12.61
C GLY A 221 30.20 -5.62 -12.60
N THR A 222 30.87 -5.53 -13.75
CA THR A 222 32.33 -5.44 -13.81
C THR A 222 32.70 -4.20 -14.60
N ASP A 223 33.09 -3.20 -13.81
CA ASP A 223 33.86 -2.04 -14.17
C ASP A 223 35.22 -2.50 -14.73
N THR A 224 35.45 -2.28 -16.02
CA THR A 224 36.80 -2.22 -16.59
C THR A 224 36.86 -0.96 -17.42
N GLY A 225 37.50 0.06 -16.85
CA GLY A 225 37.95 1.20 -17.61
C GLY A 225 38.86 0.77 -18.76
N SER A 226 38.58 1.30 -19.94
CA SER A 226 39.58 1.51 -20.97
C SER A 226 39.28 2.83 -21.65
N GLU A 227 40.19 3.77 -21.46
CA GLU A 227 40.32 5.00 -22.23
C GLU A 227 40.30 4.69 -23.73
N GLU A 228 39.35 5.25 -24.46
CA GLU A 228 39.50 5.51 -25.89
C GLU A 228 39.65 7.02 -26.09
N ALA A 229 40.90 7.44 -26.22
CA ALA A 229 41.27 8.77 -26.69
C ALA A 229 40.79 8.93 -28.15
N LYS A 230 39.76 9.75 -28.35
CA LYS A 230 39.33 10.18 -29.69
C LYS A 230 40.02 11.48 -30.03
N ALA A 231 41.02 11.39 -30.91
CA ALA A 231 41.73 12.52 -31.47
C ALA A 231 40.79 13.47 -32.23
N ILE A 232 40.92 14.75 -31.93
CA ILE A 232 40.28 15.87 -32.63
C ILE A 232 41.18 16.25 -33.82
N PRO A 233 40.70 16.26 -35.07
CA PRO A 233 41.51 16.81 -36.17
C PRO A 233 41.47 18.34 -36.15
N GLU A 234 42.68 18.93 -36.19
CA GLU A 234 42.92 20.36 -36.38
C GLU A 234 42.28 20.88 -37.67
N VAL A 235 41.52 21.97 -37.54
CA VAL A 235 41.08 22.82 -38.64
C VAL A 235 42.25 23.74 -38.99
N LYS A 236 42.83 23.57 -40.18
CA LYS A 236 43.76 24.56 -40.75
C LYS A 236 42.97 25.69 -41.38
N SER A 237 43.26 26.91 -40.95
CA SER A 237 42.96 28.18 -41.63
C SER A 237 43.88 28.41 -42.81
#